data_AF-A0A8T7CDM9-F1
#
_entry.id   AF-A0A8T7CDM9-F1
#
_cell.length_a   1.000
_cell.length_b   1.000
_cell.length_c   1.000
_cell.angle_alpha   90.00
_cell.angle_beta   90.00
_cell.angle_gamma   90.00
#
_symmetry.space_group_name_H-M   'P 1'
#
loop_
_entity.id
_entity.type
_entity.pdbx_description
1 polymer ?
#
loop_
_entity_poly.entity_id
_entity_poly.type
_entity_poly.pdbx_seq_one_letter_code
_entity_poly.pdbx_strand_id
1 'polypeptide(L)'
;MSRFRYRAFISYSHSDESWARWLHRSLEWYRVPKHIVGRATPRGPIPKRLAPIFRDREELASASDLGSVLENALASSQALIVICSPAAARSRWVNEEIRFFKNLGRADQVYCLIVDGEPNSGKEAGDGAECFPPALLEAAESEGENAQVEPIAADVRPGGDGKQAAKLKLVAGLLGVGLDEIRQRENQRRQRRLIQIASGAVAGMLVAIALATAALMARAEAERQRVIAEQQAETASQTSEFLVSLFSVVDPGEARGNTITAREILDRGAAKIENELEDQPAVRANLLDSMGRVYKGLGLFADSEELLAKSLAVGKDAGRAGTKGEISSSIVLAEAYFNSGKYKQAIDMASGAVAAARDAEDGATVLSDALIVQADVLDYYFKDHTRAEGLYQEAISVAASLPVGEPDAEILKAKALNGLGYSLFEQDK
;
A
#
# COMPACT_ATOMS: atom_id res chain seq x y z
N MET A 1 -54.24 22.01 -7.64
CA MET A 1 -54.67 20.88 -8.50
C MET A 1 -54.25 21.19 -9.94
N SER A 2 -53.91 20.18 -10.75
CA SER A 2 -53.57 20.40 -12.17
C SER A 2 -54.76 21.02 -12.88
N ARG A 3 -54.57 22.13 -13.60
CA ARG A 3 -55.60 22.80 -14.41
C ARG A 3 -56.08 21.93 -15.58
N PHE A 4 -55.28 20.94 -15.98
CA PHE A 4 -55.51 20.06 -17.12
C PHE A 4 -55.67 18.60 -16.67
N ARG A 5 -56.54 17.86 -17.37
CA ARG A 5 -56.77 16.42 -17.15
C ARG A 5 -55.57 15.59 -17.60
N TYR A 6 -54.99 15.94 -18.75
CA TYR A 6 -53.83 15.27 -19.34
C TYR A 6 -52.62 16.19 -19.36
N ARG A 7 -51.43 15.62 -19.22
CA ARG A 7 -50.15 16.36 -19.32
C ARG A 7 -49.74 16.62 -20.75
N ALA A 8 -50.05 15.70 -21.65
CA ALA A 8 -49.88 15.91 -23.07
C ALA A 8 -50.89 15.08 -23.86
N PHE A 9 -51.20 15.56 -25.06
CA PHE A 9 -51.90 14.85 -26.11
C PHE A 9 -50.88 14.45 -27.19
N ILE A 10 -50.90 13.21 -27.67
CA ILE A 10 -50.07 12.77 -28.79
C ILE A 10 -50.91 12.74 -30.07
N SER A 11 -50.60 13.65 -31.00
CA SER A 11 -51.16 13.69 -32.35
C SER A 11 -50.20 13.01 -33.34
N TYR A 12 -50.73 12.09 -34.16
CA TYR A 12 -49.93 11.27 -35.07
C TYR A 12 -50.76 10.74 -36.24
N SER A 13 -50.11 10.38 -37.35
CA SER A 13 -50.76 9.68 -38.46
C SER A 13 -50.83 8.17 -38.19
N HIS A 14 -51.76 7.46 -38.82
CA HIS A 14 -51.89 6.00 -38.70
C HIS A 14 -50.59 5.25 -38.98
N SER A 15 -49.83 5.73 -39.96
CA SER A 15 -48.54 5.15 -40.34
C SER A 15 -47.49 5.23 -39.22
N ASP A 16 -47.68 6.13 -38.24
CA ASP A 16 -46.75 6.40 -37.14
C ASP A 16 -47.16 5.74 -35.81
N GLU A 17 -48.12 4.81 -35.82
CA GLU A 17 -48.68 4.21 -34.60
C GLU A 17 -47.61 3.54 -33.71
N SER A 18 -46.61 2.90 -34.33
CA SER A 18 -45.51 2.27 -33.59
C SER A 18 -44.70 3.29 -32.78
N TRP A 19 -44.47 4.49 -33.32
CA TRP A 19 -43.81 5.60 -32.65
C TRP A 19 -44.70 6.22 -31.58
N ALA A 20 -45.99 6.40 -31.85
CA ALA A 20 -46.95 6.88 -30.86
C ALA A 20 -47.04 5.96 -29.64
N ARG A 21 -47.09 4.64 -29.86
CA ARG A 21 -47.12 3.64 -28.78
C ARG A 21 -45.83 3.65 -27.95
N TRP A 22 -44.67 3.76 -28.61
CA TRP A 22 -43.39 3.88 -27.92
C TRP A 22 -43.31 5.15 -27.07
N LEU A 23 -43.71 6.30 -27.62
CA LEU A 23 -43.63 7.58 -26.94
C LEU A 23 -44.58 7.64 -25.75
N HIS A 24 -45.84 7.23 -25.96
CA HIS A 24 -46.86 7.15 -24.92
C HIS A 24 -46.37 6.34 -23.72
N ARG A 25 -45.92 5.09 -23.95
CA ARG A 25 -45.37 4.23 -22.89
C ARG A 25 -44.13 4.86 -22.24
N SER A 26 -43.27 5.49 -23.02
CA SER A 26 -42.04 6.09 -22.52
C SER A 26 -42.28 7.28 -21.58
N LEU A 27 -43.32 8.09 -21.85
CA LEU A 27 -43.70 9.25 -21.04
C LEU A 27 -44.53 8.85 -19.82
N GLU A 28 -45.49 7.94 -19.97
CA GLU A 28 -46.31 7.40 -18.87
C GLU A 28 -45.45 6.83 -17.72
N TRP A 29 -44.41 6.08 -18.08
CA TRP A 29 -43.52 5.43 -17.12
C TRP A 29 -42.36 6.31 -16.65
N TYR A 30 -42.25 7.54 -17.15
CA TYR A 30 -41.15 8.43 -16.77
C TYR A 30 -41.31 8.95 -15.34
N ARG A 31 -40.30 8.67 -14.49
CA ARG A 31 -40.21 9.21 -13.14
C ARG A 31 -39.35 10.47 -13.14
N VAL A 32 -39.96 11.59 -12.76
CA VAL A 32 -39.26 12.86 -12.66
C VAL A 32 -38.22 12.80 -11.53
N PRO A 33 -36.98 13.27 -11.74
CA PRO A 33 -35.96 13.30 -10.70
C PRO A 33 -36.44 14.03 -9.43
N LYS A 34 -36.33 13.38 -8.27
CA LYS A 34 -36.89 13.87 -6.99
C LYS A 34 -36.51 15.31 -6.62
N HIS A 35 -35.34 15.78 -7.06
CA HIS A 35 -34.81 17.09 -6.70
C HIS A 35 -35.43 18.27 -7.46
N ILE A 36 -36.15 18.01 -8.57
CA ILE A 36 -36.87 19.06 -9.31
C ILE A 36 -38.39 19.00 -9.09
N VAL A 37 -38.91 17.92 -8.53
CA VAL A 37 -40.34 17.77 -8.23
C VAL A 37 -40.82 18.87 -7.27
N GLY A 38 -41.92 19.55 -7.62
CA GLY A 38 -42.53 20.62 -6.82
C GLY A 38 -41.98 22.02 -7.11
N ARG A 39 -40.88 22.15 -7.87
CA ARG A 39 -40.40 23.46 -8.34
C ARG A 39 -41.45 24.12 -9.23
N ALA A 40 -41.66 25.43 -9.04
CA ALA A 40 -42.54 26.21 -9.90
C ALA A 40 -41.85 26.51 -11.24
N THR A 41 -42.54 26.24 -12.34
CA THR A 41 -42.12 26.65 -13.70
C THR A 41 -43.24 27.48 -14.35
N PRO A 42 -43.01 28.13 -15.51
CA PRO A 42 -44.09 28.76 -16.27
C PRO A 42 -45.24 27.81 -16.63
N ARG A 43 -45.02 26.49 -16.55
CA ARG A 43 -46.00 25.43 -16.80
C ARG A 43 -46.69 24.92 -15.53
N GLY A 44 -46.45 25.57 -14.38
CA GLY A 44 -46.93 25.16 -13.07
C GLY A 44 -45.92 24.28 -12.30
N PRO A 45 -46.33 23.71 -11.15
CA PRO A 45 -45.43 22.91 -10.32
C PRO A 45 -45.09 21.57 -10.99
N ILE A 46 -43.80 21.22 -10.99
CA ILE A 46 -43.28 19.99 -11.59
C ILE A 46 -43.87 18.75 -10.86
N PRO A 47 -44.54 17.83 -11.58
CA PRO A 47 -45.14 16.64 -10.98
C PRO A 47 -44.12 15.53 -10.70
N LYS A 48 -44.54 14.52 -9.92
CA LYS A 48 -43.77 13.28 -9.71
C LYS A 48 -43.72 12.38 -10.96
N ARG A 49 -44.71 12.49 -11.85
CA ARG A 49 -44.89 11.70 -13.07
C ARG A 49 -45.54 12.56 -14.16
N LEU A 50 -45.35 12.18 -15.42
CA LEU A 50 -45.99 12.82 -16.57
C LEU A 50 -47.37 12.23 -16.90
N ALA A 51 -47.81 11.19 -16.20
CA ALA A 51 -49.15 10.63 -16.37
C ALA A 51 -50.27 11.58 -15.86
N PRO A 52 -51.45 11.63 -16.51
CA PRO A 52 -51.81 10.84 -17.70
C PRO A 52 -51.44 11.56 -19.03
N ILE A 53 -51.02 10.78 -20.02
CA ILE A 53 -50.78 11.19 -21.41
C ILE A 53 -51.90 10.63 -22.27
N PHE A 54 -52.54 11.46 -23.08
CA PHE A 54 -53.57 11.00 -24.01
C PHE A 54 -52.95 10.59 -25.34
N ARG A 55 -53.38 9.44 -25.88
CA ARG A 55 -53.06 8.98 -27.24
C ARG A 55 -54.36 8.60 -27.93
N ASP A 56 -54.63 9.19 -29.08
CA ASP A 56 -55.81 8.87 -29.88
C ASP A 56 -55.81 7.39 -30.33
N ARG A 57 -57.01 6.82 -30.49
CA ARG A 57 -57.37 5.49 -31.04
C ARG A 57 -57.25 4.20 -30.23
N GLU A 58 -56.87 4.22 -28.95
CA GLU A 58 -57.12 3.03 -28.07
C GLU A 58 -58.28 3.21 -27.07
N GLU A 59 -58.70 4.44 -26.73
CA GLU A 59 -59.80 4.69 -25.77
C GLU A 59 -61.19 4.93 -26.42
N LEU A 60 -61.27 5.07 -27.75
CA LEU A 60 -62.45 5.64 -28.43
C LEU A 60 -63.24 4.68 -29.33
N ALA A 61 -62.92 3.38 -29.33
CA ALA A 61 -63.57 2.38 -30.19
C ALA A 61 -65.08 2.12 -29.90
N SER A 62 -65.73 2.94 -29.06
CA SER A 62 -67.12 2.75 -28.61
C SER A 62 -68.00 4.02 -28.62
N ALA A 63 -67.51 5.18 -29.08
CA ALA A 63 -68.27 6.44 -29.05
C ALA A 63 -68.84 6.81 -30.43
N SER A 64 -70.12 7.20 -30.48
CA SER A 64 -70.86 7.58 -31.71
C SER A 64 -70.53 8.97 -32.26
N ASP A 65 -69.73 9.77 -31.54
CA ASP A 65 -69.26 11.09 -31.96
C ASP A 65 -67.76 11.23 -31.63
N LEU A 66 -66.92 10.78 -32.56
CA LEU A 66 -65.46 10.73 -32.38
C LEU A 66 -64.82 12.13 -32.32
N GLY A 67 -65.43 13.13 -32.97
CA GLY A 67 -64.88 14.48 -33.08
C GLY A 67 -64.93 15.27 -31.77
N SER A 68 -66.09 15.31 -31.12
CA SER A 68 -66.24 16.07 -29.87
C SER A 68 -65.42 15.50 -28.71
N VAL A 69 -65.17 14.18 -28.66
CA VAL A 69 -64.32 13.58 -27.62
C VAL A 69 -62.85 13.96 -27.82
N LEU A 70 -62.39 14.00 -29.07
CA LEU A 70 -61.02 14.37 -29.42
C LEU A 70 -60.73 15.83 -29.10
N GLU A 71 -61.64 16.74 -29.48
CA GLU A 71 -61.57 18.17 -29.15
C GLU A 71 -61.57 18.40 -27.63
N ASN A 72 -62.42 17.68 -26.89
CA ASN A 72 -62.44 17.76 -25.43
C ASN A 72 -61.14 17.25 -24.80
N ALA A 73 -60.54 16.18 -25.32
CA ALA A 73 -59.25 15.66 -24.86
C ALA A 73 -58.11 16.66 -25.16
N LEU A 74 -58.10 17.26 -26.35
CA LEU A 74 -57.15 18.33 -26.73
C LEU A 74 -57.30 19.57 -25.84
N ALA A 75 -58.53 20.02 -25.60
CA ALA A 75 -58.82 21.14 -24.70
C ALA A 75 -58.35 20.85 -23.27
N SER A 76 -58.51 19.60 -22.82
CA SER A 76 -58.13 19.14 -21.48
C SER A 76 -56.66 18.76 -21.32
N SER A 77 -55.84 18.86 -22.37
CA SER A 77 -54.41 18.49 -22.36
C SER A 77 -53.52 19.70 -22.18
N GLN A 78 -52.51 19.65 -21.31
CA GLN A 78 -51.62 20.77 -21.06
C GLN A 78 -50.73 21.10 -22.28
N ALA A 79 -50.27 20.09 -23.01
CA ALA A 79 -49.39 20.22 -24.17
C ALA A 79 -49.85 19.32 -25.32
N LEU A 80 -49.40 19.65 -26.53
CA LEU A 80 -49.57 18.83 -27.73
C LEU A 80 -48.19 18.32 -28.17
N ILE A 81 -48.06 17.02 -28.40
CA ILE A 81 -46.88 16.41 -29.00
C ILE A 81 -47.28 15.88 -30.37
N VAL A 82 -46.65 16.40 -31.41
CA VAL A 82 -46.89 16.02 -32.80
C VAL A 82 -45.78 15.07 -33.24
N ILE A 83 -46.16 13.89 -33.71
CA ILE A 83 -45.23 12.99 -34.40
C ILE A 83 -45.14 13.43 -35.85
N CYS A 84 -43.97 13.90 -36.25
CA CYS A 84 -43.68 14.50 -37.54
C CYS A 84 -43.09 13.44 -38.48
N SER A 85 -43.80 13.23 -39.58
CA SER A 85 -43.47 12.29 -40.65
C SER A 85 -44.12 12.79 -41.95
N PRO A 86 -43.70 12.30 -43.13
CA PRO A 86 -44.39 12.57 -44.39
C PRO A 86 -45.88 12.23 -44.36
N ALA A 87 -46.27 11.20 -43.61
CA ALA A 87 -47.66 10.80 -43.46
C ALA A 87 -48.44 11.76 -42.56
N ALA A 88 -47.81 12.30 -41.51
CA ALA A 88 -48.39 13.32 -40.65
C ALA A 88 -48.54 14.66 -41.38
N ALA A 89 -47.54 15.06 -42.17
CA ALA A 89 -47.57 16.30 -42.95
C ALA A 89 -48.75 16.37 -43.93
N ARG A 90 -49.17 15.22 -44.48
CA ARG A 90 -50.34 15.10 -45.38
C ARG A 90 -51.66 14.82 -44.65
N SER A 91 -51.63 14.61 -43.33
CA SER A 91 -52.82 14.24 -42.56
C SER A 91 -53.66 15.48 -42.23
N ARG A 92 -54.84 15.57 -42.84
CA ARG A 92 -55.82 16.63 -42.52
C ARG A 92 -56.17 16.64 -41.02
N TRP A 93 -56.31 15.48 -40.40
CA TRP A 93 -56.67 15.37 -38.98
C TRP A 93 -55.59 15.95 -38.08
N VAL A 94 -54.32 15.51 -38.24
CA VAL A 94 -53.18 16.04 -37.46
C VAL A 94 -53.10 17.56 -37.61
N ASN A 95 -53.31 18.06 -38.83
CA ASN A 95 -53.29 19.49 -39.12
C ASN A 95 -54.41 20.27 -38.39
N GLU A 96 -55.64 19.75 -38.38
CA GLU A 96 -56.76 20.35 -37.65
C GLU A 96 -56.57 20.30 -36.12
N GLU A 97 -56.00 19.22 -35.58
CA GLU A 97 -55.69 19.12 -34.15
C GLU A 97 -54.66 20.19 -33.71
N ILE A 98 -53.64 20.43 -34.55
CA ILE A 98 -52.65 21.49 -34.32
C ILE A 98 -53.29 22.87 -34.35
N ARG A 99 -54.12 23.17 -35.37
CA ARG A 99 -54.84 24.44 -35.46
C ARG A 99 -55.75 24.67 -34.27
N PHE A 100 -56.55 23.66 -33.93
CA PHE A 100 -57.43 23.71 -32.77
C PHE A 100 -56.65 24.01 -31.49
N PHE A 101 -55.53 23.31 -31.27
CA PHE A 101 -54.71 23.51 -30.07
C PHE A 101 -54.02 24.89 -30.04
N LYS A 102 -53.57 25.40 -31.20
CA LYS A 102 -53.05 26.77 -31.35
C LYS A 102 -54.13 27.82 -31.04
N ASN A 103 -55.36 27.61 -31.53
CA ASN A 103 -56.51 28.51 -31.30
C ASN A 103 -56.95 28.58 -29.83
N LEU A 104 -56.57 27.60 -29.01
CA LEU A 104 -56.72 27.67 -27.54
C LEU A 104 -55.67 28.59 -26.87
N GLY A 105 -54.84 29.29 -27.64
CA GLY A 105 -53.81 30.21 -27.14
C GLY A 105 -52.57 29.50 -26.58
N ARG A 106 -52.28 28.28 -27.07
CA ARG A 106 -51.21 27.41 -26.52
C ARG A 106 -50.22 26.95 -27.59
N ALA A 107 -49.96 27.80 -28.58
CA ALA A 107 -49.00 27.51 -29.64
C ALA A 107 -47.59 27.19 -29.11
N ASP A 108 -47.19 27.79 -28.00
CA ASP A 108 -45.92 27.53 -27.31
C ASP A 108 -45.87 26.17 -26.57
N GLN A 109 -46.99 25.44 -26.52
CA GLN A 109 -47.11 24.08 -25.93
C GLN A 109 -47.14 22.98 -27.00
N VAL A 110 -46.74 23.29 -28.23
CA VAL A 110 -46.64 22.31 -29.31
C VAL A 110 -45.21 21.83 -29.42
N TYR A 111 -44.99 20.53 -29.23
CA TYR A 111 -43.68 19.88 -29.28
C TYR A 111 -43.63 18.87 -30.42
N CYS A 112 -42.55 18.88 -31.19
CA CYS A 112 -42.42 18.01 -32.36
C CYS A 112 -41.46 16.83 -32.08
N LEU A 113 -41.81 15.66 -32.61
CA LEU A 113 -40.95 14.48 -32.65
C LEU A 113 -40.81 14.03 -34.11
N ILE A 114 -39.66 14.29 -34.73
CA ILE A 114 -39.38 13.88 -36.11
C ILE A 114 -38.99 12.40 -36.10
N VAL A 115 -39.79 11.59 -36.78
CA VAL A 115 -39.59 10.14 -36.89
C VAL A 115 -39.17 9.70 -38.29
N ASP A 116 -39.51 10.48 -39.31
CA ASP A 116 -39.19 10.24 -40.72
C ASP A 116 -39.38 11.54 -41.54
N GLY A 117 -38.87 11.58 -42.77
CA GLY A 117 -38.92 12.76 -43.65
C GLY A 117 -38.00 13.91 -43.21
N GLU A 118 -37.85 14.93 -44.05
CA GLU A 118 -36.98 16.08 -43.83
C GLU A 118 -37.79 17.34 -43.45
N PRO A 119 -37.42 18.06 -42.38
CA PRO A 119 -38.11 19.28 -41.99
C PRO A 119 -37.80 20.43 -42.96
N ASN A 120 -38.81 21.23 -43.30
CA ASN A 120 -38.68 22.37 -44.21
C ASN A 120 -38.15 22.00 -45.60
N SER A 121 -38.35 20.76 -46.04
CA SER A 121 -37.84 20.27 -47.32
C SER A 121 -38.53 20.93 -48.52
N GLY A 122 -39.68 21.57 -48.28
CA GLY A 122 -40.45 22.30 -49.28
C GLY A 122 -40.81 21.43 -50.49
N LYS A 123 -41.05 22.09 -51.64
CA LYS A 123 -41.23 21.42 -52.93
C LYS A 123 -39.91 21.01 -53.60
N GLU A 124 -38.76 21.43 -53.06
CA GLU A 124 -37.45 21.29 -53.70
C GLU A 124 -36.80 19.92 -53.46
N ALA A 125 -37.16 19.21 -52.38
CA ALA A 125 -36.63 17.87 -52.06
C ALA A 125 -37.43 16.69 -52.68
N GLY A 126 -38.42 16.98 -53.53
CA GLY A 126 -39.37 16.01 -54.06
C GLY A 126 -40.68 15.98 -53.27
N ASP A 127 -41.81 15.86 -53.99
CA ASP A 127 -43.16 15.81 -53.40
C ASP A 127 -43.24 14.67 -52.36
N GLY A 128 -43.30 15.03 -51.08
CA GLY A 128 -43.55 14.10 -49.99
C GLY A 128 -42.38 13.80 -49.06
N ALA A 129 -41.26 14.53 -49.14
CA ALA A 129 -40.20 14.46 -48.12
C ALA A 129 -40.52 15.26 -46.84
N GLU A 130 -41.39 16.29 -46.92
CA GLU A 130 -41.70 17.18 -45.80
C GLU A 130 -42.32 16.43 -44.62
N CYS A 131 -41.81 16.65 -43.40
CA CYS A 131 -42.28 15.97 -42.20
C CYS A 131 -43.13 16.84 -41.26
N PHE A 132 -43.16 18.17 -41.44
CA PHE A 132 -43.99 19.06 -40.64
C PHE A 132 -45.38 19.29 -41.27
N PRO A 133 -46.47 19.01 -40.52
CA PRO A 133 -47.80 19.51 -40.89
C PRO A 133 -47.81 21.03 -41.10
N PRO A 134 -48.48 21.55 -42.15
CA PRO A 134 -48.53 22.98 -42.46
C PRO A 134 -48.90 23.86 -41.27
N ALA A 135 -49.86 23.42 -40.45
CA ALA A 135 -50.31 24.12 -39.25
C ALA A 135 -49.21 24.34 -38.20
N LEU A 136 -48.09 23.61 -38.24
CA LEU A 136 -46.95 23.89 -37.36
C LEU A 136 -46.21 25.17 -37.79
N LEU A 137 -46.07 25.37 -39.09
CA LEU A 137 -45.32 26.46 -39.71
C LEU A 137 -46.13 27.76 -39.80
N GLU A 138 -47.46 27.64 -39.79
CA GLU A 138 -48.41 28.77 -39.71
C GLU A 138 -48.24 29.53 -38.37
N ALA A 139 -48.12 30.86 -38.42
CA ALA A 139 -48.21 31.71 -37.22
C ALA A 139 -49.58 31.53 -36.53
N ALA A 140 -49.63 31.66 -35.20
CA ALA A 140 -50.91 31.75 -34.53
C ALA A 140 -51.64 33.03 -34.99
N GLU A 141 -52.98 33.03 -35.03
CA GLU A 141 -53.78 34.20 -35.47
C GLU A 141 -53.44 35.50 -34.70
N SER A 142 -52.85 35.37 -33.50
CA SER A 142 -52.38 36.47 -32.66
C SER A 142 -51.01 37.05 -33.01
N GLU A 143 -50.24 36.46 -33.95
CA GLU A 143 -48.83 36.81 -34.21
C GLU A 143 -48.55 37.47 -35.57
N GLY A 144 -49.58 37.79 -36.37
CA GLY A 144 -49.46 38.53 -37.63
C GLY A 144 -49.07 37.65 -38.84
N GLU A 145 -49.55 38.04 -40.03
CA GLU A 145 -49.57 37.20 -41.26
C GLU A 145 -48.21 36.76 -41.84
N ASN A 146 -47.06 37.24 -41.32
CA ASN A 146 -45.73 37.00 -41.92
C ASN A 146 -44.68 36.40 -40.96
N ALA A 147 -45.06 35.86 -39.80
CA ALA A 147 -44.11 35.18 -38.90
C ALA A 147 -43.94 33.71 -39.29
N GLN A 148 -42.76 33.33 -39.83
CA GLN A 148 -42.41 31.92 -40.03
C GLN A 148 -41.93 31.34 -38.69
N VAL A 149 -42.65 30.34 -38.16
CA VAL A 149 -42.32 29.69 -36.88
C VAL A 149 -41.52 28.43 -37.15
N GLU A 150 -40.30 28.34 -36.61
CA GLU A 150 -39.53 27.09 -36.60
C GLU A 150 -39.86 26.27 -35.35
N PRO A 151 -40.50 25.09 -35.47
CA PRO A 151 -40.83 24.26 -34.31
C PRO A 151 -39.57 23.64 -33.68
N ILE A 152 -39.43 23.73 -32.36
CA ILE A 152 -38.39 22.98 -31.65
C ILE A 152 -38.75 21.49 -31.69
N ALA A 153 -37.98 20.73 -32.47
CA ALA A 153 -38.22 19.31 -32.68
C ALA A 153 -37.14 18.41 -32.06
N ALA A 154 -37.58 17.30 -31.48
CA ALA A 154 -36.73 16.19 -31.09
C ALA A 154 -36.60 15.22 -32.28
N ASP A 155 -35.40 14.78 -32.63
CA ASP A 155 -35.17 13.96 -33.83
C ASP A 155 -34.74 12.54 -33.47
N VAL A 156 -35.53 11.51 -33.83
CA VAL A 156 -35.17 10.10 -33.57
C VAL A 156 -34.59 9.39 -34.79
N ARG A 157 -34.48 10.06 -35.93
CA ARG A 157 -33.91 9.50 -37.16
C ARG A 157 -32.42 9.20 -37.00
N PRO A 158 -31.84 8.33 -37.83
CA PRO A 158 -30.38 8.16 -37.91
C PRO A 158 -29.70 9.51 -38.21
N GLY A 159 -28.72 9.90 -37.39
CA GLY A 159 -28.07 11.22 -37.48
C GLY A 159 -28.70 12.32 -36.62
N GLY A 160 -29.89 12.07 -36.03
CA GLY A 160 -30.54 12.95 -35.05
C GLY A 160 -30.11 12.69 -33.60
N ASP A 161 -31.02 12.93 -32.65
CA ASP A 161 -30.79 12.76 -31.21
C ASP A 161 -30.78 11.30 -30.76
N GLY A 162 -31.52 10.44 -31.47
CA GLY A 162 -31.82 9.08 -31.04
C GLY A 162 -32.87 9.01 -29.92
N LYS A 163 -33.49 7.83 -29.76
CA LYS A 163 -34.69 7.62 -28.93
C LYS A 163 -34.60 8.17 -27.50
N GLN A 164 -33.46 8.00 -26.83
CA GLN A 164 -33.33 8.37 -25.42
C GLN A 164 -33.15 9.88 -25.24
N ALA A 165 -32.31 10.53 -26.05
CA ALA A 165 -32.11 11.97 -25.97
C ALA A 165 -33.32 12.75 -26.50
N ALA A 166 -33.96 12.29 -27.58
CA ALA A 166 -35.21 12.86 -28.08
C ALA A 166 -36.33 12.83 -27.03
N LYS A 167 -36.50 11.68 -26.35
CA LYS A 167 -37.41 11.56 -25.21
C LYS A 167 -37.09 12.58 -24.11
N LEU A 168 -35.82 12.73 -23.73
CA LEU A 168 -35.43 13.67 -22.67
C LEU A 168 -35.65 15.13 -23.07
N LYS A 169 -35.46 15.50 -24.35
CA LYS A 169 -35.82 16.82 -24.88
C LYS A 169 -37.32 17.11 -24.74
N LEU A 170 -38.17 16.15 -25.11
CA LEU A 170 -39.62 16.28 -24.94
C LEU A 170 -40.00 16.42 -23.45
N VAL A 171 -39.42 15.58 -22.58
CA VAL A 171 -39.65 15.68 -21.13
C VAL A 171 -39.22 17.04 -20.58
N ALA A 172 -38.07 17.55 -21.02
CA ALA A 172 -37.57 18.87 -20.62
C ALA A 172 -38.57 19.98 -21.01
N GLY A 173 -39.06 19.94 -22.26
CA GLY A 173 -40.08 20.83 -22.77
C GLY A 173 -41.37 20.78 -21.96
N LEU A 174 -41.94 19.59 -21.77
CA LEU A 174 -43.18 19.38 -21.00
C LEU A 174 -43.09 19.85 -19.55
N LEU A 175 -41.91 19.75 -18.93
CA LEU A 175 -41.69 20.19 -17.55
C LEU A 175 -41.32 21.67 -17.45
N GLY A 176 -40.88 22.29 -18.55
CA GLY A 176 -40.34 23.66 -18.56
C GLY A 176 -39.00 23.79 -17.84
N VAL A 177 -38.11 22.80 -18.00
CA VAL A 177 -36.74 22.80 -17.41
C VAL A 177 -35.68 22.61 -18.49
N GLY A 178 -34.43 23.02 -18.22
CA GLY A 178 -33.32 22.77 -19.13
C GLY A 178 -33.00 21.28 -19.27
N LEU A 179 -32.62 20.84 -20.48
CA LEU A 179 -32.23 19.45 -20.76
C LEU A 179 -31.07 18.97 -19.87
N ASP A 180 -30.13 19.86 -19.57
CA ASP A 180 -28.98 19.57 -18.73
C ASP A 180 -29.38 19.22 -17.30
N GLU A 181 -30.42 19.85 -16.75
CA GLU A 181 -30.90 19.55 -15.39
C GLU A 181 -31.42 18.12 -15.25
N ILE A 182 -31.98 17.56 -16.33
CA ILE A 182 -32.45 16.17 -16.37
C ILE A 182 -31.26 15.20 -16.56
N ARG A 183 -30.25 15.57 -17.35
CA ARG A 183 -29.11 14.70 -17.73
C ARG A 183 -28.01 14.62 -16.68
N GLN A 184 -27.79 15.68 -15.89
CA GLN A 184 -26.53 15.87 -15.14
C GLN A 184 -26.37 14.99 -13.88
N ARG A 185 -27.44 14.43 -13.29
CA ARG A 185 -27.34 13.67 -12.01
C ARG A 185 -27.33 12.14 -12.11
N GLU A 186 -27.73 11.54 -13.23
CA GLU A 186 -27.73 10.09 -13.37
C GLU A 186 -26.31 9.55 -13.63
N ASN A 187 -25.53 10.24 -14.46
CA ASN A 187 -24.12 9.91 -14.72
C ASN A 187 -23.23 10.12 -13.48
N GLN A 188 -23.48 11.16 -12.67
CA GLN A 188 -22.70 11.42 -11.46
C GLN A 188 -22.80 10.28 -10.43
N ARG A 189 -23.96 9.61 -10.30
CA ARG A 189 -24.12 8.48 -9.39
C ARG A 189 -23.33 7.26 -9.84
N ARG A 190 -23.31 7.00 -11.14
CA ARG A 190 -22.56 5.88 -11.73
C ARG A 190 -21.06 6.10 -11.58
N GLN A 191 -20.57 7.30 -11.87
CA GLN A 191 -19.15 7.64 -11.69
C GLN A 191 -18.73 7.54 -10.22
N ARG A 192 -19.51 8.05 -9.27
CA ARG A 192 -19.18 7.93 -7.83
C ARG A 192 -19.09 6.48 -7.37
N ARG A 193 -20.00 5.60 -7.82
CA ARG A 193 -19.94 4.16 -7.49
C ARG A 193 -18.70 3.49 -8.08
N LEU A 194 -18.38 3.78 -9.35
CA LEU A 194 -17.19 3.21 -9.99
C LEU A 194 -15.90 3.67 -9.31
N ILE A 195 -15.81 4.95 -8.92
CA ILE A 195 -14.67 5.48 -8.17
C ILE A 195 -14.53 4.77 -6.81
N GLN A 196 -15.63 4.54 -6.10
CA GLN A 196 -15.61 3.82 -4.81
C GLN A 196 -15.08 2.38 -4.99
N ILE A 197 -15.59 1.63 -5.98
CA ILE A 197 -15.13 0.27 -6.26
C ILE A 197 -13.65 0.26 -6.64
N ALA A 198 -13.22 1.17 -7.52
CA ALA A 198 -11.83 1.30 -7.93
C ALA A 198 -10.92 1.62 -6.73
N SER A 199 -11.32 2.56 -5.87
CA SER A 199 -10.56 2.92 -4.67
C SER A 199 -10.42 1.75 -3.69
N GLY A 200 -11.48 0.95 -3.51
CA GLY A 200 -11.42 -0.26 -2.68
C GLY A 200 -10.49 -1.32 -3.23
N ALA A 201 -10.49 -1.53 -4.55
CA ALA A 201 -9.60 -2.48 -5.21
C ALA A 201 -8.12 -2.06 -5.08
N VAL A 202 -7.82 -0.76 -5.27
CA VAL A 202 -6.46 -0.22 -5.09
C VAL A 202 -6.00 -0.39 -3.64
N ALA A 203 -6.84 -0.07 -2.66
CA ALA A 203 -6.50 -0.26 -1.24
C ALA A 203 -6.23 -1.74 -0.91
N GLY A 204 -7.08 -2.66 -1.41
CA GLY A 204 -6.87 -4.10 -1.23
C GLY A 204 -5.56 -4.60 -1.85
N MET A 205 -5.19 -4.09 -3.02
CA MET A 205 -3.94 -4.43 -3.68
C MET A 205 -2.72 -3.95 -2.89
N LEU A 206 -2.77 -2.74 -2.32
CA LEU A 206 -1.70 -2.22 -1.46
C LEU A 206 -1.49 -3.08 -0.21
N VAL A 207 -2.58 -3.52 0.43
CA VAL A 207 -2.50 -4.44 1.59
C VAL A 207 -1.88 -5.78 1.18
N ALA A 208 -2.30 -6.35 0.05
CA ALA A 208 -1.75 -7.61 -0.44
C ALA A 208 -0.24 -7.51 -0.76
N ILE A 209 0.20 -6.39 -1.36
CA ILE A 209 1.61 -6.12 -1.63
C ILE A 209 2.40 -6.02 -0.31
N ALA A 210 1.89 -5.26 0.67
CA ALA A 210 2.55 -5.11 1.97
C ALA A 210 2.68 -6.44 2.73
N LEU A 211 1.66 -7.31 2.67
CA LEU A 211 1.72 -8.64 3.27
C LEU A 211 2.71 -9.55 2.54
N ALA A 212 2.76 -9.49 1.20
CA ALA A 212 3.70 -10.27 0.41
C ALA A 212 5.15 -9.85 0.69
N THR A 213 5.44 -8.55 0.78
CA THR A 213 6.78 -8.05 1.11
C THR A 213 7.19 -8.46 2.52
N ALA A 214 6.31 -8.33 3.51
CA ALA A 214 6.57 -8.79 4.87
C ALA A 214 6.87 -10.29 4.93
N ALA A 215 6.11 -11.12 4.20
CA ALA A 215 6.34 -12.56 4.13
C ALA A 215 7.69 -12.92 3.49
N LEU A 216 8.11 -12.18 2.45
CA LEU A 216 9.43 -12.38 1.83
C LEU A 216 10.57 -11.97 2.76
N MET A 217 10.43 -10.86 3.49
CA MET A 217 11.41 -10.44 4.49
C MET A 217 11.53 -11.45 5.63
N ALA A 218 10.40 -11.95 6.15
CA ALA A 218 10.39 -12.97 7.20
C ALA A 218 11.07 -14.27 6.75
N ARG A 219 10.86 -14.70 5.50
CA ARG A 219 11.55 -15.87 4.93
C ARG A 219 13.06 -15.64 4.77
N ALA A 220 13.46 -14.46 4.28
CA ALA A 220 14.86 -14.12 4.10
C ALA A 220 15.63 -14.10 5.44
N GLU A 221 15.00 -13.59 6.50
CA GLU A 221 15.59 -13.60 7.84
C GLU A 221 15.70 -15.02 8.38
N ALA A 222 14.65 -15.84 8.24
CA ALA A 222 14.68 -17.24 8.68
C ALA A 222 15.80 -18.05 8.01
N GLU A 223 16.05 -17.84 6.71
CA GLU A 223 17.12 -18.53 6.00
C GLU A 223 18.51 -18.09 6.48
N ARG A 224 18.71 -16.80 6.75
CA ARG A 224 19.97 -16.30 7.33
C ARG A 224 20.23 -16.91 8.70
N GLN A 225 19.22 -16.92 9.57
CA GLN A 225 19.33 -17.52 10.90
C GLN A 225 19.65 -19.02 10.81
N ARG A 226 19.05 -19.72 9.85
CA ARG A 226 19.34 -21.14 9.60
C ARG A 226 20.78 -21.38 9.18
N VAL A 227 21.31 -20.60 8.23
CA VAL A 227 22.71 -20.73 7.78
C VAL A 227 23.68 -20.46 8.92
N ILE A 228 23.43 -19.43 9.73
CA ILE A 228 24.26 -19.12 10.91
C ILE A 228 24.20 -20.28 11.93
N ALA A 229 23.00 -20.82 12.19
CA ALA A 229 22.83 -21.93 13.12
C ALA A 229 23.53 -23.21 12.63
N GLU A 230 23.45 -23.52 11.33
CA GLU A 230 24.15 -24.66 10.72
C GLU A 230 25.68 -24.49 10.83
N GLN A 231 26.23 -23.31 10.51
CA GLN A 231 27.67 -23.02 10.67
C GLN A 231 28.14 -23.11 12.13
N GLN A 232 27.35 -22.58 13.07
CA GLN A 232 27.65 -22.68 14.50
C GLN A 232 27.60 -24.13 14.99
N ALA A 233 26.61 -24.91 14.55
CA ALA A 233 26.49 -26.32 14.89
C ALA A 233 27.66 -27.14 14.32
N GLU A 234 28.08 -26.87 13.08
CA GLU A 234 29.24 -27.51 12.47
C GLU A 234 30.53 -27.18 13.22
N THR A 235 30.76 -25.89 13.52
CA THR A 235 31.91 -25.42 14.33
C THR A 235 31.92 -26.09 15.71
N ALA A 236 30.76 -26.16 16.38
CA ALA A 236 30.63 -26.81 17.68
C ALA A 236 30.87 -28.32 17.61
N SER A 237 30.38 -28.98 16.56
CA SER A 237 30.62 -30.39 16.30
C SER A 237 32.11 -30.67 16.10
N GLN A 238 32.78 -29.89 15.25
CA GLN A 238 34.23 -30.01 15.01
C GLN A 238 35.04 -29.76 16.29
N THR A 239 34.67 -28.75 17.07
CA THR A 239 35.30 -28.46 18.37
C THR A 239 35.10 -29.64 19.33
N SER A 240 33.89 -30.20 19.42
CA SER A 240 33.60 -31.35 20.27
C SER A 240 34.33 -32.61 19.81
N GLU A 241 34.36 -32.89 18.51
CA GLU A 241 35.08 -34.02 17.92
C GLU A 241 36.57 -33.89 18.20
N PHE A 242 37.13 -32.69 18.05
CA PHE A 242 38.50 -32.41 18.43
C PHE A 242 38.76 -32.71 19.91
N LEU A 243 37.92 -32.20 20.82
CA LEU A 243 38.04 -32.46 22.27
C LEU A 243 37.98 -33.95 22.59
N VAL A 244 37.04 -34.70 21.99
CA VAL A 244 36.97 -36.16 22.13
C VAL A 244 38.26 -36.80 21.63
N SER A 245 38.77 -36.35 20.49
CA SER A 245 39.99 -36.89 19.89
C SER A 245 41.23 -36.67 20.78
N LEU A 246 41.27 -35.63 21.62
CA LEU A 246 42.35 -35.42 22.59
C LEU A 246 42.42 -36.53 23.64
N PHE A 247 41.26 -37.02 24.09
CA PHE A 247 41.16 -38.08 25.08
C PHE A 247 41.15 -39.49 24.47
N SER A 248 40.87 -39.61 23.16
CA SER A 248 40.76 -40.89 22.47
C SER A 248 42.12 -41.52 22.12
N VAL A 249 43.20 -40.73 22.09
CA VAL A 249 44.58 -41.23 21.87
C VAL A 249 45.14 -41.92 23.13
N VAL A 250 44.35 -42.05 24.19
CA VAL A 250 44.69 -42.85 25.37
C VAL A 250 44.41 -44.32 25.07
N ASP A 251 45.31 -44.96 24.34
CA ASP A 251 45.29 -46.42 24.19
C ASP A 251 45.72 -47.06 25.52
N PRO A 252 44.85 -47.78 26.26
CA PRO A 252 45.17 -48.31 27.58
C PRO A 252 46.40 -49.25 27.60
N GLY A 253 46.80 -49.79 26.45
CA GLY A 253 47.97 -50.65 26.27
C GLY A 253 49.32 -49.93 26.08
N GLU A 254 49.33 -48.64 25.71
CA GLU A 254 50.56 -47.85 25.51
C GLU A 254 51.05 -47.17 26.79
N ALA A 255 50.16 -46.95 27.76
CA ALA A 255 50.53 -46.53 29.10
C ALA A 255 51.25 -47.70 29.80
N ARG A 256 52.57 -47.83 29.57
CA ARG A 256 53.48 -48.80 30.21
C ARG A 256 53.62 -48.56 31.73
N GLY A 257 52.51 -48.50 32.45
CA GLY A 257 52.45 -48.22 33.89
C GLY A 257 52.62 -46.75 34.29
N ASN A 258 52.80 -45.81 33.37
CA ASN A 258 52.89 -44.37 33.67
C ASN A 258 51.53 -43.68 33.47
N THR A 259 51.12 -42.86 34.44
CA THR A 259 49.96 -41.97 34.33
C THR A 259 50.27 -40.83 33.37
N ILE A 260 49.54 -40.75 32.26
CA ILE A 260 49.58 -39.58 31.37
C ILE A 260 49.16 -38.34 32.16
N THR A 261 49.95 -37.28 32.07
CA THR A 261 49.63 -36.00 32.72
C THR A 261 48.69 -35.16 31.86
N ALA A 262 47.90 -34.29 32.50
CA ALA A 262 47.06 -33.33 31.78
C ALA A 262 47.88 -32.44 30.81
N ARG A 263 49.15 -32.14 31.14
CA ARG A 263 50.06 -31.40 30.28
C ARG A 263 50.39 -32.15 28.99
N GLU A 264 50.70 -33.45 29.07
CA GLU A 264 51.01 -34.24 27.87
C GLU A 264 49.81 -34.34 26.91
N ILE A 265 48.58 -34.38 27.45
CA ILE A 265 47.36 -34.35 26.63
C ILE A 265 47.24 -32.99 25.92
N LEU A 266 47.50 -31.89 26.64
CA LEU A 266 47.50 -30.55 26.06
C LEU A 266 48.59 -30.39 24.98
N ASP A 267 49.83 -30.80 25.24
CA ASP A 267 50.94 -30.64 24.29
C ASP A 267 50.65 -31.39 22.97
N ARG A 268 50.05 -32.59 23.06
CA ARG A 268 49.58 -33.33 21.88
C ARG A 268 48.44 -32.60 21.16
N GLY A 269 47.50 -32.03 21.91
CA GLY A 269 46.41 -31.24 21.36
C GLY A 269 46.89 -30.02 20.59
N ALA A 270 47.86 -29.27 21.13
CA ALA A 270 48.45 -28.12 20.46
C ALA A 270 49.07 -28.51 19.11
N ALA A 271 49.88 -29.57 19.10
CA ALA A 271 50.47 -30.10 17.86
C ALA A 271 49.39 -30.60 16.87
N LYS A 272 48.30 -31.18 17.36
CA LYS A 272 47.21 -31.67 16.52
C LYS A 272 46.46 -30.53 15.83
N ILE A 273 46.20 -29.43 16.53
CA ILE A 273 45.56 -28.22 15.95
C ILE A 273 46.37 -27.68 14.77
N GLU A 274 47.70 -27.71 14.87
CA GLU A 274 48.56 -27.21 13.81
C GLU A 274 48.55 -28.06 12.56
N ASN A 275 48.45 -29.38 12.71
CA ASN A 275 48.57 -30.33 11.59
C ASN A 275 47.23 -30.71 10.96
N GLU A 276 46.12 -30.68 11.70
CA GLU A 276 44.84 -31.24 11.23
C GLU A 276 43.75 -30.20 10.90
N LEU A 277 43.96 -28.93 11.25
CA LEU A 277 42.95 -27.87 11.08
C LEU A 277 43.41 -26.74 10.15
N GLU A 278 44.33 -27.01 9.22
CA GLU A 278 44.78 -26.02 8.24
C GLU A 278 43.64 -25.47 7.37
N ASP A 279 42.71 -26.32 6.95
CA ASP A 279 41.57 -25.94 6.09
C ASP A 279 40.45 -25.22 6.86
N GLN A 280 40.56 -25.10 8.19
CA GLN A 280 39.51 -24.57 9.07
C GLN A 280 40.05 -23.46 9.98
N PRO A 281 40.46 -22.30 9.43
CA PRO A 281 41.20 -21.29 10.16
C PRO A 281 40.41 -20.69 11.34
N ALA A 282 39.08 -20.55 11.24
CA ALA A 282 38.24 -20.06 12.34
C ALA A 282 38.23 -21.03 13.55
N VAL A 283 38.05 -22.33 13.28
CA VAL A 283 38.08 -23.40 14.30
C VAL A 283 39.46 -23.49 14.94
N ARG A 284 40.51 -23.48 14.10
CA ARG A 284 41.91 -23.47 14.51
C ARG A 284 42.21 -22.32 15.46
N ALA A 285 41.82 -21.10 15.12
CA ALA A 285 42.03 -19.93 15.97
C ALA A 285 41.28 -20.05 17.32
N ASN A 286 40.05 -20.57 17.34
CA ASN A 286 39.29 -20.76 18.59
C ASN A 286 39.94 -21.79 19.52
N LEU A 287 40.43 -22.89 18.96
CA LEU A 287 41.10 -23.94 19.73
C LEU A 287 42.47 -23.47 20.24
N LEU A 288 43.25 -22.76 19.41
CA LEU A 288 44.52 -22.13 19.84
C LEU A 288 44.30 -21.14 21.01
N ASP A 289 43.26 -20.30 20.94
CA ASP A 289 42.89 -19.40 22.03
C ASP A 289 42.55 -20.17 23.33
N SER A 290 41.70 -21.18 23.20
CA SER A 290 41.26 -22.00 24.33
C SER A 290 42.44 -22.71 24.99
N MET A 291 43.33 -23.30 24.19
CA MET A 291 44.55 -23.95 24.70
C MET A 291 45.50 -22.94 25.34
N GLY A 292 45.71 -21.79 24.72
CA GLY A 292 46.52 -20.71 25.29
C GLY A 292 46.04 -20.28 26.67
N ARG A 293 44.72 -20.07 26.85
CA ARG A 293 44.11 -19.77 28.16
C ARG A 293 44.38 -20.86 29.21
N VAL A 294 44.29 -22.13 28.81
CA VAL A 294 44.59 -23.27 29.71
C VAL A 294 46.06 -23.28 30.10
N TYR A 295 46.99 -23.12 29.15
CA TYR A 295 48.42 -23.01 29.45
C TYR A 295 48.73 -21.85 30.40
N LYS A 296 48.10 -20.68 30.20
CA LYS A 296 48.23 -19.54 31.12
C LYS A 296 47.76 -19.90 32.53
N GLY A 297 46.61 -20.58 32.65
CA GLY A 297 46.07 -21.02 33.94
C GLY A 297 46.98 -22.02 34.66
N LEU A 298 47.77 -22.80 33.92
CA LEU A 298 48.76 -23.73 34.46
C LEU A 298 50.12 -23.05 34.78
N GLY A 299 50.26 -21.75 34.54
CA GLY A 299 51.52 -21.01 34.70
C GLY A 299 52.54 -21.24 33.59
N LEU A 300 52.12 -21.84 32.48
CA LEU A 300 52.96 -22.14 31.31
C LEU A 300 52.89 -20.97 30.31
N PHE A 301 53.41 -19.82 30.74
CA PHE A 301 53.22 -18.57 30.02
C PHE A 301 53.89 -18.53 28.64
N ALA A 302 55.06 -19.16 28.47
CA ALA A 302 55.73 -19.22 27.16
C ALA A 302 54.88 -20.00 26.12
N ASP A 303 54.34 -21.15 26.51
CA ASP A 303 53.46 -21.97 25.65
C ASP A 303 52.15 -21.21 25.36
N SER A 304 51.59 -20.53 26.37
CA SER A 304 50.41 -19.67 26.22
C SER A 304 50.64 -18.55 25.22
N GLU A 305 51.78 -17.86 25.30
CA GLU A 305 52.11 -16.74 24.40
C GLU A 305 52.15 -17.21 22.95
N GLU A 306 52.78 -18.35 22.70
CA GLU A 306 52.91 -18.90 21.35
C GLU A 306 51.54 -19.22 20.76
N LEU A 307 50.68 -19.93 21.50
CA LEU A 307 49.37 -20.31 20.99
C LEU A 307 48.42 -19.12 20.83
N LEU A 308 48.44 -18.15 21.76
CA LEU A 308 47.60 -16.94 21.65
C LEU A 308 48.07 -16.06 20.49
N ALA A 309 49.38 -15.90 20.26
CA ALA A 309 49.89 -15.16 19.12
C ALA A 309 49.50 -15.83 17.79
N LYS A 310 49.57 -17.16 17.71
CA LYS A 310 49.09 -17.93 16.55
C LYS A 310 47.58 -17.79 16.36
N SER A 311 46.80 -17.84 17.45
CA SER A 311 45.35 -17.61 17.43
C SER A 311 44.99 -16.26 16.82
N LEU A 312 45.65 -15.18 17.26
CA LEU A 312 45.44 -13.84 16.73
C LEU A 312 45.83 -13.74 15.26
N ALA A 313 46.97 -14.33 14.86
CA ALA A 313 47.43 -14.33 13.48
C ALA A 313 46.45 -15.06 12.54
N VAL A 314 46.06 -16.30 12.88
CA VAL A 314 45.11 -17.09 12.08
C VAL A 314 43.71 -16.46 12.11
N GLY A 315 43.30 -15.92 13.26
CA GLY A 315 42.01 -15.27 13.44
C GLY A 315 41.85 -14.03 12.57
N LYS A 316 42.91 -13.26 12.37
CA LYS A 316 42.91 -12.10 11.49
C LYS A 316 42.58 -12.48 10.05
N ASP A 317 43.20 -13.53 9.54
CA ASP A 317 42.95 -14.05 8.19
C ASP A 317 41.57 -14.72 8.07
N ALA A 318 41.02 -15.20 9.18
CA ALA A 318 39.69 -15.79 9.28
C ALA A 318 38.55 -14.77 9.51
N GLY A 319 38.83 -13.46 9.45
CA GLY A 319 37.81 -12.41 9.64
C GLY A 319 37.38 -12.18 11.10
N ARG A 320 38.19 -12.59 12.09
CA ARG A 320 37.95 -12.30 13.52
C ARG A 320 38.40 -10.91 13.96
N ALA A 321 38.92 -10.11 13.03
CA ALA A 321 39.41 -8.75 13.28
C ALA A 321 38.33 -7.86 13.94
N GLY A 322 38.64 -7.23 15.06
CA GLY A 322 37.76 -6.36 15.85
C GLY A 322 36.67 -7.08 16.64
N THR A 323 36.62 -8.41 16.63
CA THR A 323 35.60 -9.15 17.39
C THR A 323 35.92 -9.15 18.90
N LYS A 324 34.88 -9.25 19.75
CA LYS A 324 35.03 -9.43 21.20
C LYS A 324 35.97 -10.61 21.54
N GLY A 325 35.94 -11.67 20.74
CA GLY A 325 36.82 -12.82 20.87
C GLY A 325 38.30 -12.49 20.65
N GLU A 326 38.65 -11.77 19.58
CA GLU A 326 40.04 -11.36 19.32
C GLU A 326 40.56 -10.37 20.38
N ILE A 327 39.72 -9.43 20.81
CA ILE A 327 40.06 -8.50 21.89
C ILE A 327 40.35 -9.29 23.17
N SER A 328 39.49 -10.25 23.52
CA SER A 328 39.73 -11.11 24.67
C SER A 328 41.01 -11.94 24.54
N SER A 329 41.32 -12.50 23.37
CA SER A 329 42.60 -13.19 23.12
C SER A 329 43.81 -12.26 23.32
N SER A 330 43.71 -11.01 22.88
CA SER A 330 44.75 -9.98 23.08
C SER A 330 44.95 -9.65 24.56
N ILE A 331 43.87 -9.52 25.34
CA ILE A 331 43.94 -9.30 26.79
C ILE A 331 44.69 -10.45 27.47
N VAL A 332 44.33 -11.70 27.17
CA VAL A 332 45.00 -12.87 27.76
C VAL A 332 46.47 -12.95 27.33
N LEU A 333 46.80 -12.56 26.10
CA LEU A 333 48.19 -12.49 25.66
C LEU A 333 48.97 -11.41 26.41
N ALA A 334 48.35 -10.26 26.69
CA ALA A 334 48.94 -9.22 27.54
C ALA A 334 49.20 -9.73 28.96
N GLU A 335 48.26 -10.48 29.56
CA GLU A 335 48.46 -11.14 30.85
C GLU A 335 49.61 -12.16 30.81
N ALA A 336 49.70 -12.97 29.75
CA ALA A 336 50.77 -13.93 29.59
C ALA A 336 52.14 -13.24 29.50
N TYR A 337 52.25 -12.16 28.71
CA TYR A 337 53.45 -11.33 28.66
C TYR A 337 53.80 -10.70 30.01
N PHE A 338 52.80 -10.22 30.75
CA PHE A 338 53.01 -9.64 32.08
C PHE A 338 53.61 -10.68 33.04
N ASN A 339 53.04 -11.88 33.10
CA ASN A 339 53.51 -12.95 33.97
C ASN A 339 54.87 -13.53 33.55
N SER A 340 55.22 -13.48 32.26
CA SER A 340 56.56 -13.81 31.75
C SER A 340 57.61 -12.71 31.96
N GLY A 341 57.24 -11.57 32.54
CA GLY A 341 58.15 -10.42 32.74
C GLY A 341 58.41 -9.59 31.48
N LYS A 342 57.64 -9.80 30.40
CA LYS A 342 57.71 -9.06 29.13
C LYS A 342 56.86 -7.80 29.17
N TYR A 343 57.09 -6.94 30.16
CA TYR A 343 56.19 -5.83 30.50
C TYR A 343 55.96 -4.82 29.36
N LYS A 344 56.97 -4.58 28.51
CA LYS A 344 56.81 -3.71 27.32
C LYS A 344 55.80 -4.29 26.31
N GLN A 345 55.87 -5.59 26.05
CA GLN A 345 54.93 -6.25 25.15
C GLN A 345 53.53 -6.33 25.78
N ALA A 346 53.47 -6.52 27.10
CA ALA A 346 52.21 -6.52 27.84
C ALA A 346 51.48 -5.18 27.74
N ILE A 347 52.17 -4.05 27.96
CA ILE A 347 51.55 -2.72 27.87
C ILE A 347 51.12 -2.38 26.45
N ASP A 348 51.92 -2.73 25.44
CA ASP A 348 51.57 -2.50 24.04
C ASP A 348 50.31 -3.29 23.65
N MET A 349 50.25 -4.56 24.03
CA MET A 349 49.11 -5.43 23.76
C MET A 349 47.85 -4.98 24.51
N ALA A 350 47.96 -4.66 25.80
CA ALA A 350 46.83 -4.17 26.59
C ALA A 350 46.29 -2.83 26.06
N SER A 351 47.18 -1.91 25.68
CA SER A 351 46.78 -0.62 25.11
C SER A 351 46.05 -0.79 23.77
N GLY A 352 46.53 -1.71 22.92
CA GLY A 352 45.84 -2.07 21.68
C GLY A 352 44.47 -2.68 21.93
N ALA A 353 44.34 -3.56 22.93
CA ALA A 353 43.07 -4.15 23.32
C ALA A 353 42.07 -3.12 23.84
N VAL A 354 42.51 -2.13 24.64
CA VAL A 354 41.67 -1.01 25.08
C VAL A 354 41.17 -0.20 23.90
N ALA A 355 42.04 0.15 22.95
CA ALA A 355 41.64 0.89 21.75
C ALA A 355 40.59 0.13 20.94
N ALA A 356 40.84 -1.16 20.65
CA ALA A 356 39.90 -2.00 19.92
C ALA A 356 38.55 -2.18 20.67
N ALA A 357 38.59 -2.30 22.00
CA ALA A 357 37.38 -2.42 22.82
C ALA A 357 36.54 -1.15 22.85
N ARG A 358 37.16 0.04 22.77
CA ARG A 358 36.43 1.33 22.67
C ARG A 358 35.71 1.49 21.33
N ASP A 359 36.28 0.93 20.27
CA ASP A 359 35.70 1.02 18.92
C ASP A 359 34.61 -0.04 18.66
N ALA A 360 34.51 -1.07 19.52
CA ALA A 360 33.54 -2.15 19.39
C ALA A 360 32.16 -1.77 19.94
N GLU A 361 31.09 -2.00 19.15
CA GLU A 361 29.69 -1.66 19.50
C GLU A 361 29.23 -2.32 20.82
N ASP A 362 29.65 -3.57 21.07
CA ASP A 362 29.41 -4.33 22.31
C ASP A 362 30.72 -4.58 23.12
N GLY A 363 31.60 -3.58 23.15
CA GLY A 363 32.93 -3.68 23.73
C GLY A 363 33.03 -3.57 25.25
N ALA A 364 31.96 -3.20 25.96
CA ALA A 364 32.03 -2.78 27.37
C ALA A 364 32.67 -3.83 28.31
N THR A 365 32.28 -5.11 28.19
CA THR A 365 32.85 -6.18 29.04
C THR A 365 34.37 -6.33 28.82
N VAL A 366 34.81 -6.38 27.56
CA VAL A 366 36.24 -6.53 27.21
C VAL A 366 37.03 -5.25 27.43
N LEU A 367 36.38 -4.08 27.37
CA LEU A 367 36.98 -2.80 27.70
C LEU A 367 37.35 -2.76 29.19
N SER A 368 36.44 -3.13 30.09
CA SER A 368 36.74 -3.15 31.52
C SER A 368 37.91 -4.08 31.84
N ASP A 369 37.97 -5.27 31.24
CA ASP A 369 39.03 -6.24 31.48
C ASP A 369 40.39 -5.75 30.90
N ALA A 370 40.38 -5.19 29.70
CA ALA A 370 41.57 -4.60 29.08
C ALA A 370 42.14 -3.42 29.89
N LEU A 371 41.27 -2.57 30.44
CA LEU A 371 41.66 -1.45 31.31
C LEU A 371 42.32 -1.94 32.61
N ILE A 372 41.79 -3.01 33.22
CA ILE A 372 42.39 -3.63 34.42
C ILE A 372 43.80 -4.13 34.10
N VAL A 373 43.96 -4.91 33.03
CA VAL A 373 45.26 -5.45 32.65
C VAL A 373 46.24 -4.32 32.32
N GLN A 374 45.82 -3.30 31.58
CA GLN A 374 46.67 -2.14 31.29
C GLN A 374 47.12 -1.41 32.57
N ALA A 375 46.20 -1.22 33.52
CA ALA A 375 46.48 -0.60 34.81
C ALA A 375 47.46 -1.44 35.64
N ASP A 376 47.28 -2.77 35.70
CA ASP A 376 48.18 -3.69 36.40
C ASP A 376 49.63 -3.55 35.90
N VAL A 377 49.83 -3.46 34.57
CA VAL A 377 51.18 -3.30 33.99
C VAL A 377 51.79 -1.94 34.37
N LEU A 378 51.00 -0.86 34.31
CA LEU A 378 51.46 0.48 34.67
C LEU A 378 51.83 0.59 36.15
N ASP A 379 51.00 0.04 37.01
CA ASP A 379 51.14 0.12 38.47
C ASP A 379 52.32 -0.73 38.95
N TYR A 380 52.44 -1.96 38.42
CA TYR A 380 53.47 -2.89 38.86
C TYR A 380 54.86 -2.57 38.30
N TYR A 381 54.99 -2.37 36.99
CA TYR A 381 56.30 -2.23 36.31
C TYR A 381 56.71 -0.76 36.12
N PHE A 382 55.79 0.10 35.66
CA PHE A 382 56.12 1.50 35.38
C PHE A 382 56.02 2.40 36.61
N LYS A 383 55.42 1.92 37.71
CA LYS A 383 55.18 2.67 38.95
C LYS A 383 54.39 3.97 38.70
N ASP A 384 53.57 3.97 37.64
CA ASP A 384 52.73 5.10 37.26
C ASP A 384 51.36 4.96 37.94
N HIS A 385 51.38 5.07 39.27
CA HIS A 385 50.20 4.82 40.12
C HIS A 385 49.04 5.76 39.78
N THR A 386 49.33 7.02 39.45
CA THR A 386 48.30 7.99 39.07
C THR A 386 47.56 7.59 37.78
N ARG A 387 48.27 7.10 36.76
CA ARG A 387 47.60 6.61 35.56
C ARG A 387 46.85 5.30 35.80
N ALA A 388 47.44 4.39 36.57
CA ALA A 388 46.79 3.14 36.93
C ALA A 388 45.48 3.37 37.69
N GLU A 389 45.47 4.28 38.66
CA GLU A 389 44.27 4.69 39.41
C GLU A 389 43.13 5.12 38.47
N GLY A 390 43.43 6.01 37.51
CA GLY A 390 42.45 6.50 36.55
C GLY A 390 41.85 5.37 35.70
N LEU A 391 42.68 4.41 35.27
CA LEU A 391 42.23 3.26 34.50
C LEU A 391 41.38 2.28 35.33
N TYR A 392 41.72 2.04 36.60
CA TYR A 392 40.88 1.22 37.48
C TYR A 392 39.53 1.87 37.75
N GLN A 393 39.49 3.20 37.96
CA GLN A 393 38.23 3.94 38.14
C GLN A 393 37.36 3.86 36.88
N GLU A 394 37.98 4.01 35.70
CA GLU A 394 37.29 3.83 34.42
C GLU A 394 36.75 2.40 34.31
N ALA A 395 37.56 1.37 34.59
CA ALA A 395 37.12 -0.03 34.56
C ALA A 395 35.93 -0.30 35.50
N ILE A 396 35.95 0.25 36.73
CA ILE A 396 34.82 0.15 37.67
C ILE A 396 33.56 0.78 37.08
N SER A 397 33.70 1.95 36.44
CA SER A 397 32.57 2.66 35.83
C SER A 397 31.96 1.88 34.65
N VAL A 398 32.82 1.27 33.83
CA VAL A 398 32.40 0.41 32.71
C VAL A 398 31.75 -0.86 33.22
N ALA A 399 32.33 -1.54 34.21
CA ALA A 399 31.72 -2.73 34.81
C ALA A 399 30.36 -2.43 35.46
N ALA A 400 30.18 -1.24 36.03
CA ALA A 400 28.92 -0.82 36.64
C ALA A 400 27.81 -0.47 35.64
N SER A 401 28.15 -0.21 34.38
CA SER A 401 27.16 0.07 33.32
C SER A 401 26.65 -1.19 32.61
N LEU A 402 27.29 -2.34 32.85
CA LEU A 402 26.86 -3.62 32.32
C LEU A 402 25.50 -4.06 32.89
N PRO A 403 24.69 -4.83 32.12
CA PRO A 403 23.38 -5.29 32.56
C PRO A 403 23.43 -6.08 33.88
N VAL A 404 22.47 -5.78 34.78
CA VAL A 404 22.34 -6.49 36.07
C VAL A 404 22.09 -7.98 35.82
N GLY A 405 22.97 -8.83 36.36
CA GLY A 405 22.90 -10.28 36.19
C GLY A 405 23.93 -10.86 35.21
N GLU A 406 24.77 -10.03 34.56
CA GLU A 406 25.97 -10.53 33.90
C GLU A 406 26.98 -11.03 34.94
N PRO A 407 27.34 -12.34 34.94
CA PRO A 407 28.29 -12.90 35.91
C PRO A 407 29.65 -12.20 35.90
N ASP A 408 30.06 -11.70 34.72
CA ASP A 408 31.36 -11.07 34.52
C ASP A 408 31.44 -9.67 35.16
N ALA A 409 30.32 -8.95 35.31
CA ALA A 409 30.32 -7.57 35.78
C ALA A 409 30.80 -7.46 37.25
N GLU A 410 30.36 -8.36 38.13
CA GLU A 410 30.80 -8.37 39.53
C GLU A 410 32.27 -8.77 39.68
N ILE A 411 32.72 -9.74 38.87
CA ILE A 411 34.12 -10.20 38.87
C ILE A 411 35.05 -9.08 38.41
N LEU A 412 34.73 -8.40 37.30
CA LEU A 412 35.51 -7.29 36.76
C LEU A 412 35.57 -6.13 37.75
N LYS A 413 34.43 -5.77 38.36
CA LYS A 413 34.38 -4.73 39.39
C LYS A 413 35.23 -5.07 40.60
N ALA A 414 35.18 -6.32 41.08
CA ALA A 414 35.98 -6.76 42.22
C ALA A 414 37.49 -6.73 41.90
N LYS A 415 37.90 -7.20 40.72
CA LYS A 415 39.30 -7.11 40.26
C LYS A 415 39.79 -5.66 40.20
N ALA A 416 39.01 -4.77 39.57
CA ALA A 416 39.37 -3.36 39.44
C ALA A 416 39.45 -2.64 40.81
N LEU A 417 38.53 -2.94 41.74
CA LEU A 417 38.59 -2.41 43.11
C LEU A 417 39.83 -2.89 43.87
N ASN A 418 40.23 -4.15 43.68
CA ASN A 418 41.44 -4.69 44.29
C ASN A 418 42.70 -3.98 43.77
N GLY A 419 42.81 -3.82 42.44
CA GLY A 419 43.90 -3.07 41.81
C GLY A 419 43.94 -1.60 42.25
N LEU A 420 42.79 -0.94 42.32
CA LEU A 420 42.66 0.43 42.83
C LEU A 420 43.15 0.55 44.28
N GLY A 421 42.77 -0.38 45.15
CA GLY A 421 43.19 -0.39 46.54
C GLY A 421 44.71 -0.52 46.69
N TYR A 422 45.34 -1.37 45.87
CA TYR A 422 46.80 -1.49 45.85
C TYR A 422 47.47 -0.22 45.33
N SER A 423 46.97 0.38 44.24
CA SER A 423 47.53 1.60 43.67
C SER A 423 47.48 2.78 44.65
N LEU A 424 46.35 2.97 45.34
CA LEU A 424 46.20 4.01 46.38
C LEU A 424 47.16 3.78 47.56
N PHE A 425 47.33 2.52 48.00
CA PHE A 425 48.27 2.19 49.07
C PHE A 425 49.73 2.50 48.73
N GLU A 426 50.15 2.28 47.48
CA GLU A 426 51.51 2.62 47.05
C GLU A 426 51.72 4.13 46.86
N GLN A 427 50.66 4.91 46.58
CA GLN A 427 50.73 6.39 46.52
C GLN A 427 50.88 7.04 47.89
N ASP A 428 50.36 6.41 48.95
CA ASP A 428 50.43 6.90 50.34
C ASP A 428 51.76 6.57 51.05
N LYS A 429 52.67 5.83 50.40
CA LYS A 429 54.02 5.51 50.89
C LYS A 429 55.07 6.50 50.39
#